data_AF-A0A1I0L0F6-F1
#
_entry.id   AF-A0A1I0L0F6-F1
#
_cell.length_a   1.000
_cell.length_b   1.000
_cell.length_c   1.000
_cell.angle_alpha   90.00
_cell.angle_beta   90.00
_cell.angle_gamma   90.00
#
_symmetry.space_group_name_H-M   'P 1'
#
loop_
_entity.id
_entity.type
_entity.pdbx_description
1 polymer ?
#
loop_
_entity_poly.entity_id
_entity_poly.type
_entity_poly.pdbx_seq_one_letter_code
_entity_poly.pdbx_strand_id
1 'polypeptide(L)' 'MPEDFYFAYGLNGNTASRLYRYIGGSFERYDVAAQGWQPDPEQCRIFIGEDLEYEEITEEQANQIQIIV' A
#
# COMPACT_ATOMS: atom_id res chain seq x y z
N MET A 1 -0.02 8.65 -17.14
CA MET A 1 0.15 7.55 -16.17
C MET A 1 -0.49 8.01 -14.87
N PRO A 2 -1.03 7.11 -14.04
CA PRO A 2 -1.56 7.49 -12.72
C PRO A 2 -0.47 8.21 -11.92
N GLU A 3 -0.87 9.15 -11.08
CA GLU A 3 0.05 9.78 -10.13
C GLU A 3 0.54 8.75 -9.11
N ASP A 4 1.63 9.07 -8.42
CA ASP A 4 2.16 8.25 -7.35
C ASP A 4 1.22 8.34 -6.14
N PHE A 5 0.90 7.21 -5.50
CA PHE A 5 0.04 7.19 -4.30
C PHE A 5 0.37 6.04 -3.35
N TYR A 6 -0.05 6.21 -2.11
CA TYR A 6 0.10 5.23 -1.03
C TYR A 6 -1.28 4.81 -0.55
N PHE A 7 -1.42 3.54 -0.19
CA PHE A 7 -2.69 3.01 0.29
C PHE A 7 -2.47 1.84 1.26
N ALA A 8 -3.42 1.65 2.15
CA ALA A 8 -3.37 0.63 3.19
C ALA A 8 -4.68 -0.16 3.24
N TYR A 9 -4.58 -1.40 3.71
CA TYR A 9 -5.71 -2.29 3.97
C TYR A 9 -5.92 -2.50 5.45
N GLY A 10 -7.17 -2.43 5.88
CA GLY A 10 -7.53 -2.59 7.29
C GLY A 10 -6.89 -1.53 8.17
N LEU A 11 -6.87 -0.28 7.69
CA LEU A 11 -6.30 0.83 8.44
C LEU A 11 -7.13 1.06 9.71
N ASN A 12 -6.46 1.04 10.86
CA ASN A 12 -7.06 1.33 12.15
C ASN A 12 -6.08 2.18 12.97
N GLY A 13 -6.34 3.49 12.99
CA GLY A 13 -5.40 4.47 13.54
C GLY A 13 -4.08 4.44 12.79
N ASN A 14 -3.01 4.04 13.48
CA ASN A 14 -1.67 3.90 12.90
C ASN A 14 -1.29 2.44 12.61
N THR A 15 -2.26 1.53 12.55
CA THR A 15 -2.02 0.13 12.22
C THR A 15 -2.70 -0.26 10.92
N ALA A 16 -2.09 -1.16 10.15
CA ALA A 16 -2.70 -1.71 8.93
C ALA A 16 -2.32 -3.18 8.75
N SER A 17 -3.18 -3.94 8.08
CA SER A 17 -2.89 -5.34 7.73
C SER A 17 -1.91 -5.42 6.55
N ARG A 18 -2.01 -4.46 5.62
CA ARG A 18 -1.10 -4.34 4.47
C ARG A 18 -0.89 -2.88 4.11
N LEU A 19 0.29 -2.57 3.60
CA LEU A 19 0.67 -1.25 3.14
C LEU A 19 1.28 -1.36 1.75
N TYR A 20 0.83 -0.50 0.85
CA TYR A 20 1.18 -0.50 -0.55
C TYR A 20 1.50 0.91 -1.03
N ARG A 21 2.25 0.96 -2.14
CA ARG A 21 2.46 2.18 -2.90
C ARG A 21 2.48 1.86 -4.39
N TYR A 22 2.05 2.84 -5.18
CA TYR A 22 2.22 2.85 -6.61
C TYR A 22 3.19 3.98 -6.95
N ILE A 23 4.40 3.63 -7.37
CA ILE A 23 5.46 4.60 -7.68
C ILE A 23 6.00 4.31 -9.08
N GLY A 24 6.03 5.33 -9.94
CA GLY A 24 6.69 5.23 -11.24
C GLY A 24 6.14 4.13 -12.15
N GLY A 25 4.85 3.80 -12.02
CA GLY A 25 4.21 2.77 -12.84
C GLY A 25 4.18 1.36 -12.24
N SER A 26 4.71 1.17 -11.04
CA SER A 26 4.83 -0.15 -10.41
C SER A 26 4.19 -0.17 -9.02
N PHE A 27 3.54 -1.27 -8.70
CA PHE A 27 3.05 -1.54 -7.36
C PHE A 27 4.11 -2.21 -6.51
N GLU A 28 4.21 -1.73 -5.27
CA GLU A 28 5.07 -2.31 -4.26
C GLU A 28 4.31 -2.46 -2.94
N ARG A 29 4.57 -3.56 -2.25
CA ARG A 29 4.05 -3.85 -0.92
C ARG A 29 5.16 -3.71 0.10
N TYR A 30 4.85 -3.13 1.25
CA TYR A 30 5.79 -3.11 2.37
C TYR A 30 5.89 -4.50 3.01
N ASP A 31 7.09 -5.07 3.00
CA ASP A 31 7.42 -6.32 3.69
C ASP A 31 8.10 -6.00 5.03
N VAL A 32 7.43 -6.41 6.11
CA VAL A 32 7.88 -6.18 7.49
C VAL A 32 9.13 -6.98 7.82
N ALA A 33 9.27 -8.20 7.29
CA ALA A 33 10.42 -9.06 7.55
C ALA A 33 11.67 -8.56 6.81
N ALA A 34 11.49 -8.07 5.58
CA ALA A 34 12.57 -7.47 4.79
C ALA A 34 12.82 -5.98 5.14
N GLN A 35 11.95 -5.36 5.94
CA GLN A 35 11.92 -3.92 6.24
C GLN A 35 12.03 -3.05 4.98
N GLY A 36 11.32 -3.44 3.92
CA GLY A 36 11.47 -2.81 2.61
C GLY A 36 10.29 -3.05 1.69
N TRP A 37 10.22 -2.22 0.67
CA TRP A 37 9.21 -2.32 -0.38
C TRP A 37 9.59 -3.42 -1.38
N GLN A 38 8.67 -4.33 -1.64
CA GLN A 38 8.83 -5.43 -2.58
C GLN A 38 7.84 -5.28 -3.73
N PRO A 39 8.22 -5.58 -4.98
CA PRO A 39 7.29 -5.54 -6.11
C PRO A 39 6.07 -6.44 -5.87
N ASP A 40 4.87 -5.90 -6.08
CA ASP A 40 3.60 -6.65 -6.01
C ASP A 40 2.70 -6.30 -7.20
N PRO A 41 3.05 -6.75 -8.43
CA PRO A 41 2.33 -6.40 -9.65
C PRO A 41 0.89 -6.91 -9.68
N GLU A 42 0.53 -7.90 -8.87
CA GLU A 42 -0.83 -8.40 -8.77
C GLU A 42 -1.80 -7.37 -8.15
N GLN A 43 -1.27 -6.34 -7.50
CA GLN A 43 -2.05 -5.24 -6.93
C GLN A 43 -2.66 -4.31 -7.99
N CYS A 44 -2.34 -4.50 -9.28
CA CYS A 44 -3.04 -3.84 -10.41
C CYS A 44 -4.56 -4.05 -10.41
N ARG A 45 -5.07 -5.04 -9.67
CA ARG A 45 -6.50 -5.32 -9.44
C ARG A 45 -7.30 -4.10 -8.95
N ILE A 46 -6.67 -3.15 -8.27
CA ILE A 46 -7.34 -1.92 -7.84
C ILE A 46 -7.80 -1.06 -9.03
N PHE A 47 -7.04 -1.07 -10.14
CA PHE A 47 -7.36 -0.25 -11.32
C PHE A 47 -8.54 -0.79 -12.14
N ILE A 48 -8.83 -2.09 -12.01
CA ILE A 48 -9.96 -2.74 -12.64
C ILE A 48 -11.20 -2.80 -11.73
N GLY A 49 -11.13 -2.20 -10.54
CA GLY A 49 -12.25 -2.09 -9.59
C GLY A 49 -12.59 -3.39 -8.87
N GLU A 50 -11.69 -4.38 -8.87
CA GLU A 50 -11.88 -5.66 -8.17
C GLU A 50 -11.53 -5.58 -6.67
N ASP A 51 -10.87 -4.49 -6.25
CA ASP A 51 -10.35 -4.33 -4.90
C ASP A 51 -10.59 -2.88 -4.44
N LEU A 52 -11.57 -2.71 -3.56
CA LEU A 52 -12.13 -1.41 -3.14
C LEU A 52 -12.01 -1.16 -1.62
N GLU A 53 -11.46 -2.11 -0.87
CA GLU A 53 -11.39 -2.05 0.60
C GLU A 53 -10.10 -1.38 1.10
N TYR A 54 -9.45 -0.58 0.25
CA TYR A 54 -8.26 0.18 0.59
C TYR A 54 -8.60 1.61 1.01
N GLU A 55 -7.74 2.17 1.85
CA GLU A 55 -7.75 3.57 2.19
C GLU A 55 -6.51 4.24 1.60
N GLU A 56 -6.70 5.29 0.81
CA GLU A 56 -5.60 6.13 0.34
C GLU A 56 -5.04 6.94 1.50
N ILE A 57 -3.71 7.02 1.56
CA ILE A 57 -2.97 7.70 2.62
C ILE A 57 -1.85 8.52 2.01
N THR A 58 -1.31 9.45 2.78
CA THR A 58 -0.12 10.19 2.38
C THR A 58 1.15 9.34 2.61
N GLU A 59 2.24 9.72 1.94
CA GLU A 59 3.55 9.15 2.21
C GLU A 59 3.96 9.31 3.70
N GLU A 60 3.64 10.45 4.31
CA GLU A 60 3.91 10.70 5.73
C GLU A 60 3.17 9.71 6.63
N GLN A 61 1.90 9.42 6.32
CA GLN A 61 1.12 8.41 7.03
C GLN A 61 1.71 7.02 6.80
N ALA A 62 2.08 6.67 5.57
CA ALA A 62 2.69 5.38 5.24
C ALA A 62 3.95 5.11 6.09
N ASN A 63 4.77 6.13 6.32
CA ASN A 63 5.99 6.02 7.14
C ASN A 63 5.73 5.88 8.66
N GLN A 64 4.50 6.12 9.12
CA GLN A 64 4.11 6.02 10.52
C GLN A 64 3.26 4.76 10.82
N ILE A 65 2.78 4.08 9.79
CA ILE A 65 1.93 2.90 9.94
C ILE A 65 2.75 1.71 10.43
N GLN A 66 2.19 1.01 11.42
CA GLN A 66 2.68 -0.27 11.92
C GLN A 66 1.87 -1.41 11.29
N ILE A 67 2.54 -2.32 10.60
CA ILE A 67 1.87 -3.46 9.98
C ILE A 67 1.64 -4.55 11.03
N ILE A 68 0.39 -4.95 11.20
CA ILE A 68 -0.01 -6.07 12.05
C ILE A 68 -0.08 -7.34 11.19
N VAL A 69 0.67 -8.37 11.59
CA VAL A 69 0.82 -9.65 10.86
C VAL A 69 0.00 -10.74 11.54
#